data_AF-A0A0A2KV85-F1
#
_entry.id   AF-A0A0A2KV85-F1
#
_cell.length_a   1.000
_cell.length_b   1.000
_cell.length_c   1.000
_cell.angle_alpha   90.00
_cell.angle_beta   90.00
_cell.angle_gamma   90.00
#
_symmetry.space_group_name_H-M   'P 1'
#
loop_
_entity.id
_entity.type
_entity.pdbx_description
1 polymer ?
#
loop_
_entity_poly.entity_id
_entity_poly.type
_entity_poly.pdbx_seq_one_letter_code
_entity_poly.pdbx_strand_id
1 'polypeptide(L)'
;MYRPKMALIGPTFVDESTTYEPSQTFEPTKGSLDSLSRLFGRQLNADCAQQDAFYALSELFALSAFSVNQTFNLVEQCMNSQVNSSIEDMQISLESLRQANNFINGRVVRLHETLAHIRTRGSHAKWPRASTTKEQELAESVANESDHSYQHLLNRATSLTNRIKSESEWLMHKAMLNESQRAFYQGYNMTRITFLAFLFIPLSFTASVFGMNVIELANDDGPKLSIWYWVVVSIVVFAAGLLAWYWDKIKHLIKKIFYSDTAQKN
;
A
#
# COMPACT_ATOMS: atom_id res chain seq x y z
N MET A 1 35.51 33.65 -6.83
CA MET A 1 34.34 33.51 -7.73
C MET A 1 33.82 32.09 -7.56
N TYR A 2 32.92 31.89 -6.60
CA TYR A 2 32.43 30.57 -6.19
C TYR A 2 31.38 30.08 -7.20
N ARG A 3 31.59 28.90 -7.77
CA ARG A 3 30.62 28.26 -8.67
C ARG A 3 29.89 27.17 -7.88
N PRO A 4 28.61 27.36 -7.50
CA PRO A 4 27.80 26.28 -7.01
C PRO A 4 27.42 25.41 -8.22
N LYS A 5 28.15 24.32 -8.41
CA LYS A 5 27.81 23.27 -9.39
C LYS A 5 27.88 21.92 -8.69
N MET A 6 26.93 21.66 -7.81
CA MET A 6 26.48 20.30 -7.57
C MET A 6 24.99 20.26 -7.89
N ALA A 7 24.75 19.72 -9.08
CA ALA A 7 23.51 19.77 -9.82
C ALA A 7 22.32 19.19 -9.01
N LEU A 8 21.34 20.05 -8.77
CA LEU A 8 19.93 19.69 -8.78
C LEU A 8 19.53 19.37 -10.23
N ILE A 9 19.89 18.19 -10.73
CA ILE A 9 19.29 17.65 -11.96
C ILE A 9 18.75 16.27 -11.60
N GLY A 10 17.43 16.22 -11.38
CA GLY A 10 16.68 14.98 -11.46
C GLY A 10 16.67 14.46 -12.91
N PRO A 11 16.21 13.22 -13.15
CA PRO A 11 16.36 12.58 -14.45
C PRO A 11 15.38 13.20 -15.44
N THR A 12 15.84 14.14 -16.26
CA THR A 12 15.10 14.62 -17.42
C THR A 12 15.97 14.49 -18.65
N PHE A 13 15.54 13.57 -19.52
CA PHE A 13 15.72 13.48 -20.97
C PHE A 13 17.13 13.69 -21.52
N VAL A 14 17.74 12.57 -21.93
CA VAL A 14 18.87 12.51 -22.85
C VAL A 14 18.38 13.03 -24.21
N ASP A 15 18.91 14.17 -24.64
CA ASP A 15 18.74 14.67 -25.99
C ASP A 15 19.75 13.95 -26.90
N GLU A 16 19.23 13.26 -27.91
CA GLU A 16 19.93 12.36 -28.81
C GLU A 16 20.56 13.18 -29.95
N SER A 17 21.70 13.83 -29.71
CA SER A 17 22.61 14.26 -30.80
C SER A 17 23.89 14.92 -30.28
N THR A 18 24.88 14.14 -29.86
CA THR A 18 26.28 14.55 -30.06
C THR A 18 27.20 13.34 -30.18
N THR A 19 27.91 13.31 -31.30
CA THR A 19 28.89 12.33 -31.77
C THR A 19 29.95 12.00 -30.71
N TYR A 20 30.15 10.70 -30.47
CA TYR A 20 31.12 10.13 -29.53
C TYR A 20 32.56 10.13 -30.10
N GLU A 21 33.49 10.77 -29.38
CA GLU A 21 34.90 10.35 -29.32
C GLU A 21 35.11 9.49 -28.06
N PRO A 22 35.78 8.32 -28.15
CA PRO A 22 35.89 7.40 -27.03
C PRO A 22 37.17 7.64 -26.25
N SER A 23 37.11 8.46 -25.20
CA SER A 23 38.06 8.32 -24.08
C SER A 23 37.50 8.91 -22.80
N GLN A 24 37.01 8.03 -21.93
CA GLN A 24 37.19 7.99 -20.48
C GLN A 24 36.02 7.24 -19.87
N THR A 25 36.27 5.98 -19.56
CA THR A 25 35.44 5.12 -18.72
C THR A 25 35.22 5.85 -17.39
N PHE A 26 34.06 6.46 -17.23
CA PHE A 26 33.64 7.03 -15.95
C PHE A 26 33.27 5.86 -15.04
N GLU A 27 34.27 5.34 -14.34
CA GLU A 27 34.08 4.40 -13.22
C GLU A 27 33.14 5.08 -12.20
N PRO A 28 31.96 4.49 -11.91
CA PRO A 28 31.08 5.02 -10.89
C PRO A 28 31.80 4.86 -9.55
N THR A 29 32.31 5.97 -9.01
CA THR A 29 33.01 5.99 -7.73
C THR A 29 32.05 5.52 -6.63
N LYS A 30 32.18 4.23 -6.29
CA LYS A 30 31.76 3.71 -4.99
C LYS A 30 32.62 4.41 -3.93
N GLY A 31 32.20 5.60 -3.52
CA GLY A 31 32.85 6.38 -2.49
C GLY A 31 32.80 5.64 -1.15
N SER A 32 33.83 4.87 -0.86
CA SER A 32 34.10 4.31 0.46
C SER A 32 34.30 5.46 1.46
N LEU A 33 33.84 5.28 2.71
CA LEU A 33 33.98 6.24 3.81
C LEU A 33 35.45 6.67 4.04
N ASP A 34 36.42 5.85 3.64
CA ASP A 34 37.85 6.16 3.70
C ASP A 34 38.28 7.37 2.85
N SER A 35 37.50 7.70 1.83
CA SER A 35 37.76 8.87 0.99
C SER A 35 37.27 10.19 1.61
N LEU A 36 36.36 10.12 2.58
CA LEU A 36 35.74 11.31 3.19
C LEU A 36 36.78 12.15 3.93
N SER A 37 37.64 11.51 4.74
CA SER A 37 38.71 12.20 5.47
C SER A 37 39.73 12.88 4.54
N ARG A 38 39.88 12.40 3.30
CA ARG A 38 40.80 12.94 2.29
C ARG A 38 40.17 14.04 1.43
N LEU A 39 38.85 14.06 1.33
CA LEU A 39 38.11 14.99 0.47
C LEU A 39 37.50 16.16 1.25
N PHE A 40 37.29 15.98 2.56
CA PHE A 40 36.77 17.01 3.44
C PHE A 40 37.69 18.24 3.49
N GLY A 41 37.08 19.42 3.38
CA GLY A 41 37.73 20.73 3.47
C GLY A 41 38.40 21.21 2.19
N ARG A 42 38.37 20.45 1.09
CA ARG A 42 39.00 20.87 -0.18
C ARG A 42 38.26 22.01 -0.87
N GLN A 43 36.97 22.20 -0.61
CA GLN A 43 36.16 23.27 -1.21
C GLN A 43 35.92 24.44 -0.26
N LEU A 44 36.33 24.32 1.01
CA LEU A 44 36.21 25.35 2.02
C LEU A 44 37.29 26.43 1.84
N ASN A 45 36.92 27.68 2.11
CA ASN A 45 37.89 28.73 2.33
C ASN A 45 38.53 28.52 3.72
N ALA A 46 39.86 28.32 3.74
CA ALA A 46 40.62 28.05 4.96
C ALA A 46 40.49 29.17 6.01
N ASP A 47 40.48 30.44 5.58
CA ASP A 47 40.42 31.60 6.48
C ASP A 47 39.06 31.68 7.18
N CYS A 48 37.97 31.42 6.44
CA CYS A 48 36.62 31.39 6.98
C CYS A 48 36.39 30.14 7.87
N ALA A 49 36.89 28.98 7.44
CA ALA A 49 36.75 27.72 8.19
C ALA A 49 37.51 27.74 9.54
N GLN A 50 38.60 28.50 9.65
CA GLN A 50 39.30 28.66 10.92
C GLN A 50 38.50 29.50 11.93
N GLN A 51 37.71 30.46 11.46
CA GLN A 51 37.00 31.41 12.33
C GLN A 51 35.55 31.01 12.61
N ASP A 52 34.86 30.41 11.64
CA ASP A 52 33.45 30.04 11.76
C ASP A 52 33.27 28.52 11.79
N ALA A 53 32.84 28.01 12.94
CA ALA A 53 32.68 26.58 13.16
C ALA A 53 31.52 25.98 12.33
N PHE A 54 30.49 26.76 12.02
CA PHE A 54 29.40 26.29 11.16
C PHE A 54 29.90 26.15 9.71
N TYR A 55 30.62 27.15 9.21
CA TYR A 55 31.19 27.11 7.87
C TYR A 55 32.15 25.92 7.72
N ALA A 56 32.99 25.65 8.72
CA ALA A 56 33.87 24.48 8.73
C ALA A 56 33.11 23.15 8.57
N LEU A 57 31.91 23.03 9.14
CA LEU A 57 31.09 21.82 9.08
C LEU A 57 30.12 21.79 7.88
N SER A 58 30.06 22.85 7.07
CA SER A 58 29.07 22.98 6.00
C SER A 58 29.14 21.86 4.95
N GLU A 59 30.35 21.41 4.59
CA GLU A 59 30.53 20.27 3.68
C GLU A 59 29.94 18.97 4.26
N LEU A 60 30.00 18.75 5.59
CA LEU A 60 29.38 17.58 6.23
C LEU A 60 27.86 17.66 6.21
N PHE A 61 27.29 18.86 6.43
CA PHE A 61 25.86 19.07 6.29
C PHE A 61 25.42 18.79 4.86
N ALA A 62 26.11 19.33 3.86
CA ALA A 62 25.83 19.06 2.45
C ALA A 62 25.91 17.56 2.13
N LEU A 63 26.98 16.87 2.54
CA LEU A 63 27.12 15.42 2.35
C LEU A 63 25.99 14.62 2.99
N SER A 64 25.58 14.98 4.20
CA SER A 64 24.48 14.30 4.86
C SER A 64 23.13 14.61 4.21
N ALA A 65 22.92 15.82 3.67
CA ALA A 65 21.75 16.14 2.87
C ALA A 65 21.70 15.29 1.59
N PHE A 66 22.83 15.08 0.91
CA PHE A 66 22.91 14.19 -0.26
C PHE A 66 22.59 12.74 0.08
N SER A 67 23.12 12.20 1.17
CA SER A 67 22.86 10.82 1.57
C SER A 67 21.39 10.59 1.96
N VAL A 68 20.77 11.58 2.62
CA VAL A 68 19.34 11.57 2.93
C VAL A 68 18.51 11.60 1.64
N ASN A 69 18.84 12.48 0.68
CA ASN A 69 18.15 12.54 -0.60
C ASN A 69 18.25 11.21 -1.36
N GLN A 70 19.43 10.59 -1.36
CA GLN A 70 19.62 9.30 -2.02
C GLN A 70 18.82 8.19 -1.35
N THR A 71 18.71 8.22 -0.02
CA THR A 71 17.85 7.30 0.72
C THR A 71 16.38 7.50 0.32
N PHE A 72 15.91 8.73 0.15
CA PHE A 72 14.55 9.00 -0.31
C PHE A 72 14.32 8.50 -1.73
N ASN A 73 15.29 8.64 -2.64
CA ASN A 73 15.19 8.07 -3.99
C ASN A 73 15.05 6.54 -3.94
N LEU A 74 15.80 5.86 -3.08
CA LEU A 74 15.71 4.40 -2.92
C LEU A 74 14.35 3.97 -2.38
N VAL A 75 13.82 4.67 -1.38
CA VAL A 75 12.49 4.40 -0.82
C VAL A 75 11.41 4.61 -1.88
N GLU A 76 11.52 5.68 -2.66
CA GLU A 76 10.59 5.96 -3.76
C GLU A 76 10.64 4.88 -4.84
N GLN A 77 11.83 4.41 -5.22
CA GLN A 77 11.97 3.30 -6.15
C GLN A 77 11.37 2.00 -5.60
N CYS A 78 11.59 1.71 -4.33
CA CYS A 78 11.03 0.55 -3.64
C CYS A 78 9.50 0.62 -3.53
N MET A 79 8.95 1.80 -3.28
CA MET A 79 7.51 2.04 -3.29
C MET A 79 6.93 1.78 -4.68
N ASN A 80 7.54 2.34 -5.73
CA ASN A 80 7.07 2.16 -7.10
C ASN A 80 7.09 0.70 -7.57
N SER A 81 8.02 -0.13 -7.08
CA SER A 81 8.01 -1.56 -7.37
C SER A 81 6.91 -2.31 -6.63
N GLN A 82 6.56 -1.90 -5.40
CA GLN A 82 5.52 -2.52 -4.58
C GLN A 82 4.10 -2.19 -5.04
N VAL A 83 3.86 -1.01 -5.61
CA VAL A 83 2.53 -0.61 -6.12
C VAL A 83 2.05 -1.55 -7.25
N ASN A 84 2.98 -2.08 -8.04
CA ASN A 84 2.69 -3.01 -9.14
C ASN A 84 2.68 -4.49 -8.72
N SER A 85 2.72 -4.78 -7.41
CA SER A 85 2.72 -6.16 -6.90
C SER A 85 1.42 -6.92 -7.22
N SER A 86 1.58 -8.23 -7.35
CA SER A 86 0.45 -9.16 -7.43
C SER A 86 -0.38 -9.11 -6.15
N ILE A 87 -1.66 -9.50 -6.27
CA ILE A 87 -2.55 -9.61 -5.11
C ILE A 87 -2.04 -10.66 -4.12
N GLU A 88 -1.31 -11.68 -4.61
CA GLU A 88 -0.74 -12.74 -3.77
C GLU A 88 0.38 -12.21 -2.85
N ASP A 89 1.18 -11.25 -3.33
CA ASP A 89 2.30 -10.65 -2.59
C ASP A 89 1.91 -9.38 -1.82
N MET A 90 0.61 -9.09 -1.76
CA MET A 90 0.11 -7.83 -1.23
C MET A 90 0.40 -7.64 0.26
N GLN A 91 0.36 -8.73 1.05
CA GLN A 91 0.72 -8.66 2.47
C GLN A 91 2.18 -8.26 2.67
N ILE A 92 3.09 -8.83 1.87
CA ILE A 92 4.52 -8.51 1.90
C ILE A 92 4.74 -7.06 1.48
N SER A 93 4.04 -6.62 0.44
CA SER A 93 4.09 -5.24 -0.06
C SER A 93 3.58 -4.24 0.97
N LEU A 94 2.45 -4.51 1.62
CA LEU A 94 1.91 -3.65 2.68
C LEU A 94 2.84 -3.56 3.89
N GLU A 95 3.45 -4.67 4.32
CA GLU A 95 4.42 -4.65 5.42
C GLU A 95 5.67 -3.85 5.04
N SER A 96 6.13 -3.98 3.79
CA SER A 96 7.27 -3.24 3.27
C SER A 96 6.98 -1.73 3.17
N LEU A 97 5.79 -1.33 2.70
CA LEU A 97 5.35 0.07 2.71
C LEU A 97 5.23 0.62 4.14
N ARG A 98 4.71 -0.18 5.07
CA ARG A 98 4.63 0.19 6.49
C ARG A 98 6.02 0.40 7.10
N GLN A 99 6.98 -0.48 6.80
CA GLN A 99 8.36 -0.33 7.26
C GLN A 99 8.99 0.94 6.68
N ALA A 100 8.79 1.20 5.39
CA ALA A 100 9.26 2.42 4.74
C ALA A 100 8.64 3.68 5.37
N ASN A 101 7.34 3.67 5.66
CA ASN A 101 6.65 4.77 6.33
C ASN A 101 7.25 5.07 7.71
N ASN A 102 7.47 4.04 8.52
CA ASN A 102 8.08 4.20 9.85
C ASN A 102 9.50 4.76 9.74
N PHE A 103 10.27 4.28 8.76
CA PHE A 103 11.62 4.78 8.50
C PHE A 103 11.61 6.27 8.12
N ILE A 104 10.76 6.70 7.19
CA ILE A 104 10.67 8.10 6.75
C ILE A 104 10.13 9.00 7.85
N ASN A 105 9.11 8.59 8.60
CA ASN A 105 8.61 9.36 9.76
C ASN A 105 9.70 9.60 10.81
N GLY A 106 10.50 8.58 11.11
CA GLY A 106 11.68 8.73 11.98
C GLY A 106 12.77 9.64 11.39
N ARG A 107 12.76 9.91 10.08
CA ARG A 107 13.66 10.87 9.43
C ARG A 107 13.09 12.28 9.43
N VAL A 108 11.77 12.46 9.32
CA VAL A 108 11.09 13.75 9.46
C VAL A 108 11.43 14.39 10.82
N VAL A 109 11.31 13.62 11.90
CA VAL A 109 11.67 14.09 13.26
C VAL A 109 13.13 14.55 13.33
N ARG A 110 14.06 13.72 12.82
CA ARG A 110 15.48 14.06 12.79
C ARG A 110 15.81 15.26 11.91
N LEU A 111 15.14 15.43 10.78
CA LEU A 111 15.32 16.60 9.91
C LEU A 111 14.85 17.88 10.60
N HIS A 112 13.74 17.81 11.37
CA HIS A 112 13.29 18.92 12.21
C HIS A 112 14.33 19.31 13.26
N GLU A 113 14.88 18.33 13.98
CA GLU A 113 15.94 18.57 14.96
C GLU A 113 17.18 19.19 14.32
N THR A 114 17.66 18.63 13.20
CA THR A 114 18.81 19.16 12.47
C THR A 114 18.55 20.58 11.96
N LEU A 115 17.36 20.89 11.44
CA LEU A 115 16.98 22.26 11.06
C LEU A 115 17.01 23.21 12.25
N ALA A 116 16.50 22.80 13.41
CA ALA A 116 16.57 23.60 14.62
C ALA A 116 18.03 23.88 15.02
N HIS A 117 18.93 22.91 14.89
CA HIS A 117 20.36 23.09 15.13
C HIS A 117 21.02 24.04 14.11
N ILE A 118 20.70 23.90 12.83
CA ILE A 118 21.21 24.79 11.77
C ILE A 118 20.77 26.24 12.02
N ARG A 119 19.48 26.46 12.33
CA ARG A 119 18.93 27.81 12.57
C ARG A 119 19.48 28.45 13.84
N THR A 120 19.64 27.66 14.90
CA THR A 120 20.18 28.20 16.15
C THR A 120 21.67 28.53 16.04
N ARG A 121 22.40 27.96 15.05
CA ARG A 121 23.86 28.16 14.83
C ARG A 121 24.65 28.13 16.13
N GLY A 122 24.33 27.17 17.00
CA GLY A 122 24.95 27.04 18.31
C GLY A 122 24.66 28.20 19.28
N SER A 123 23.49 28.86 19.23
CA SER A 123 23.12 29.94 20.16
C SER A 123 23.27 29.56 21.63
N HIS A 124 23.06 28.28 21.98
CA HIS A 124 23.33 27.77 23.32
C HIS A 124 24.78 27.30 23.54
N ALA A 125 25.48 26.92 22.47
CA ALA A 125 26.83 26.35 22.50
C ALA A 125 27.94 27.37 22.21
N LYS A 126 27.60 28.63 21.93
CA LYS A 126 28.51 29.74 21.60
C LYS A 126 29.56 29.37 20.54
N TRP A 127 29.08 28.89 19.39
CA TRP A 127 29.99 28.51 18.31
C TRP A 127 30.84 29.70 17.84
N PRO A 128 32.15 29.50 17.57
CA PRO A 128 33.01 30.50 16.95
C PRO A 128 32.39 31.02 15.65
N ARG A 129 32.45 32.33 15.45
CA ARG A 129 31.93 33.03 14.26
C ARG A 129 33.04 33.86 13.64
N ALA A 130 32.97 34.02 12.32
CA ALA A 130 33.85 34.89 11.58
C ALA A 130 33.86 36.31 12.18
N SER A 131 35.05 36.91 12.29
CA SER A 131 35.22 38.28 12.82
C SER A 131 35.14 39.34 11.73
N THR A 132 35.50 38.97 10.49
CA THR A 132 35.54 39.88 9.34
C THR A 132 34.18 39.90 8.61
N THR A 133 33.70 41.09 8.22
CA THR A 133 32.41 41.27 7.52
C THR A 133 32.27 40.38 6.27
N LYS A 134 33.33 40.28 5.46
CA LYS A 134 33.34 39.44 4.24
C LYS A 134 33.22 37.94 4.52
N GLU A 135 33.81 37.47 5.62
CA GLU A 135 33.76 36.06 6.02
C GLU A 135 32.44 35.74 6.71
N GLN A 136 31.87 36.68 7.45
CA GLN A 136 30.52 36.60 8.01
C GLN A 136 29.47 36.45 6.91
N GLU A 137 29.53 37.29 5.87
CA GLU A 137 28.61 37.20 4.72
C GLU A 137 28.70 35.83 4.03
N LEU A 138 29.92 35.30 3.85
CA LEU A 138 30.12 33.98 3.25
C LEU A 138 29.55 32.86 4.14
N ALA A 139 29.86 32.86 5.43
CA ALA A 139 29.34 31.88 6.38
C ALA A 139 27.82 31.93 6.47
N GLU A 140 27.23 33.13 6.43
CA GLU A 140 25.79 33.32 6.44
C GLU A 140 25.12 32.81 5.16
N SER A 141 25.71 33.06 3.99
CA SER A 141 25.23 32.52 2.72
C SER A 141 25.17 30.99 2.74
N VAL A 142 26.23 30.33 3.19
CA VAL A 142 26.32 28.86 3.25
C VAL A 142 25.34 28.27 4.26
N ALA A 143 25.14 28.93 5.39
CA ALA A 143 24.16 28.51 6.38
C ALA A 143 22.72 28.67 5.89
N ASN A 144 22.42 29.72 5.13
CA ASN A 144 21.11 29.91 4.52
C ASN A 144 20.85 28.87 3.42
N GLU A 145 21.85 28.54 2.60
CA GLU A 145 21.77 27.46 1.62
C GLU A 145 21.52 26.09 2.28
N SER A 146 22.20 25.83 3.40
CA SER A 146 22.01 24.61 4.20
C SER A 146 20.58 24.56 4.77
N ASP A 147 20.10 25.64 5.38
CA ASP A 147 18.72 25.71 5.90
C ASP A 147 17.68 25.44 4.79
N HIS A 148 17.80 26.11 3.63
CA HIS A 148 16.93 25.86 2.47
C HIS A 148 16.99 24.40 2.01
N SER A 149 18.18 23.81 1.91
CA SER A 149 18.35 22.43 1.47
C SER A 149 17.65 21.45 2.40
N TYR A 150 17.77 21.63 3.71
CA TYR A 150 17.10 20.76 4.68
C TYR A 150 15.59 21.00 4.76
N GLN A 151 15.12 22.23 4.58
CA GLN A 151 13.68 22.51 4.45
C GLN A 151 13.09 21.78 3.24
N HIS A 152 13.79 21.79 2.11
CA HIS A 152 13.37 21.05 0.93
C HIS A 152 13.30 19.54 1.21
N LEU A 153 14.31 18.97 1.87
CA LEU A 153 14.30 17.56 2.27
C LEU A 153 13.14 17.22 3.23
N LEU A 154 12.83 18.10 4.17
CA LEU A 154 11.72 17.93 5.10
C LEU A 154 10.38 17.92 4.34
N ASN A 155 10.16 18.89 3.44
CA ASN A 155 8.96 18.95 2.61
C ASN A 155 8.83 17.69 1.74
N ARG A 156 9.94 17.21 1.16
CA ARG A 156 9.96 15.96 0.39
C ARG A 156 9.63 14.75 1.25
N ALA A 157 10.17 14.65 2.47
CA ALA A 157 9.88 13.55 3.38
C ALA A 157 8.40 13.51 3.79
N THR A 158 7.80 14.67 4.06
CA THR A 158 6.37 14.79 4.37
C THR A 158 5.50 14.40 3.18
N SER A 159 5.86 14.86 1.97
CA SER A 159 5.17 14.47 0.73
C SER A 159 5.26 12.96 0.48
N LEU A 160 6.44 12.37 0.66
CA LEU A 160 6.65 10.93 0.50
C LEU A 160 5.85 10.11 1.52
N THR A 161 5.76 10.58 2.76
CA THR A 161 4.93 9.96 3.81
C THR A 161 3.46 9.93 3.40
N ASN A 162 2.94 11.06 2.88
CA ASN A 162 1.57 11.14 2.39
C ASN A 162 1.34 10.20 1.20
N ARG A 163 2.30 10.13 0.26
CA ARG A 163 2.22 9.20 -0.88
C ARG A 163 2.19 7.74 -0.42
N ILE A 164 3.10 7.33 0.47
CA ILE A 164 3.13 5.96 1.01
C ILE A 164 1.79 5.60 1.66
N LYS A 165 1.18 6.54 2.40
CA LYS A 165 -0.12 6.33 3.02
C LYS A 165 -1.21 6.11 1.97
N SER A 166 -1.31 6.99 0.97
CA SER A 166 -2.31 6.86 -0.10
C SER A 166 -2.14 5.57 -0.90
N GLU A 167 -0.90 5.19 -1.23
CA GLU A 167 -0.62 3.92 -1.93
C GLU A 167 -1.00 2.71 -1.06
N SER A 168 -0.67 2.74 0.24
CA SER A 168 -1.05 1.66 1.17
C SER A 168 -2.57 1.51 1.27
N GLU A 169 -3.32 2.61 1.33
CA GLU A 169 -4.78 2.61 1.33
C GLU A 169 -5.33 2.04 0.01
N TRP A 170 -4.77 2.43 -1.14
CA TRP A 170 -5.15 1.88 -2.44
C TRP A 170 -4.90 0.37 -2.54
N LEU A 171 -3.72 -0.12 -2.11
CA LEU A 171 -3.42 -1.56 -2.05
C LEU A 171 -4.44 -2.28 -1.17
N MET A 172 -4.77 -1.73 -0.01
CA MET A 172 -5.72 -2.34 0.91
C MET A 172 -7.13 -2.40 0.31
N HIS A 173 -7.59 -1.34 -0.37
CA HIS A 173 -8.86 -1.34 -1.10
C HIS A 173 -8.89 -2.40 -2.20
N LYS A 174 -7.80 -2.52 -2.98
CA LYS A 174 -7.64 -3.57 -3.99
C LYS A 174 -7.72 -4.97 -3.36
N ALA A 175 -7.10 -5.18 -2.19
CA ALA A 175 -7.19 -6.42 -1.41
C ALA A 175 -8.64 -6.76 -1.08
N MET A 176 -9.35 -5.80 -0.49
CA MET A 176 -10.71 -5.98 0.00
C MET A 176 -11.68 -6.30 -1.14
N LEU A 177 -11.52 -5.64 -2.30
CA LEU A 177 -12.34 -5.92 -3.47
C LEU A 177 -12.10 -7.35 -3.99
N ASN A 178 -10.85 -7.79 -4.06
CA ASN A 178 -10.53 -9.14 -4.49
C ASN A 178 -11.05 -10.19 -3.51
N GLU A 179 -10.88 -9.97 -2.20
CA GLU A 179 -11.40 -10.87 -1.18
C GLU A 179 -12.93 -10.93 -1.21
N SER A 180 -13.60 -9.79 -1.41
CA SER A 180 -15.05 -9.74 -1.58
C SER A 180 -15.52 -10.54 -2.79
N GLN A 181 -14.82 -10.45 -3.93
CA GLN A 181 -15.15 -11.23 -5.12
C GLN A 181 -14.98 -12.73 -4.84
N ARG A 182 -13.86 -13.12 -4.22
CA ARG A 182 -13.60 -14.51 -3.81
C ARG A 182 -14.71 -15.04 -2.89
N ALA A 183 -15.09 -14.27 -1.87
CA ALA A 183 -16.18 -14.62 -0.97
C ALA A 183 -17.52 -14.77 -1.70
N PHE A 184 -17.79 -13.92 -2.71
CA PHE A 184 -18.99 -14.03 -3.54
C PHE A 184 -19.02 -15.34 -4.34
N TYR A 185 -17.91 -15.72 -4.96
CA TYR A 185 -17.79 -16.99 -5.68
C TYR A 185 -17.91 -18.19 -4.74
N GLN A 186 -17.33 -18.12 -3.54
CA GLN A 186 -17.48 -19.15 -2.51
C GLN A 186 -18.94 -19.30 -2.08
N GLY A 187 -19.66 -18.19 -1.83
CA GLY A 187 -21.07 -18.21 -1.48
C GLY A 187 -21.96 -18.77 -2.60
N TYR A 188 -21.62 -18.47 -3.85
CA TYR A 188 -22.32 -19.02 -5.01
C TYR A 188 -22.13 -20.54 -5.14
N ASN A 189 -20.90 -21.03 -4.94
CA ASN A 189 -20.62 -22.47 -4.94
C ASN A 189 -21.32 -23.19 -3.78
N MET A 190 -21.32 -22.58 -2.58
CA MET A 190 -22.06 -23.10 -1.43
C MET A 190 -23.55 -23.24 -1.75
N THR A 191 -24.14 -22.23 -2.41
CA THR A 191 -25.56 -22.24 -2.82
C THR A 191 -25.87 -23.43 -3.73
N ARG A 192 -24.98 -23.76 -4.68
CA ARG A 192 -25.15 -24.91 -5.58
C ARG A 192 -25.14 -26.25 -4.83
N ILE A 193 -24.22 -26.41 -3.88
CA ILE A 193 -24.13 -27.62 -3.06
C ILE A 193 -25.37 -27.77 -2.19
N THR A 194 -25.79 -26.70 -1.52
CA THR A 194 -26.99 -26.70 -0.69
C THR A 194 -28.23 -27.02 -1.53
N PHE A 195 -28.37 -26.45 -2.73
CA PHE A 195 -29.46 -26.79 -3.63
C PHE A 195 -29.51 -28.28 -3.96
N LEU A 196 -28.35 -28.89 -4.28
CA LEU A 196 -28.28 -30.34 -4.50
C LEU A 196 -28.68 -31.12 -3.25
N ALA A 197 -28.19 -30.75 -2.07
CA ALA A 197 -28.54 -31.42 -0.82
C ALA A 197 -30.05 -31.35 -0.53
N PHE A 198 -30.69 -30.19 -0.75
CA PHE A 198 -32.14 -30.03 -0.62
C PHE A 198 -32.93 -30.90 -1.61
N LEU A 199 -32.36 -31.22 -2.77
CA LEU A 199 -32.97 -32.14 -3.73
C LEU A 199 -32.75 -33.60 -3.34
N PHE A 200 -31.53 -33.97 -2.96
CA PHE A 200 -31.17 -35.36 -2.67
C PHE A 200 -31.73 -35.86 -1.34
N ILE A 201 -31.71 -35.08 -0.26
CA ILE A 201 -32.11 -35.55 1.08
C ILE A 201 -33.57 -36.05 1.10
N PRO A 202 -34.57 -35.30 0.59
CA PRO A 202 -35.96 -35.75 0.64
C PRO A 202 -36.23 -36.91 -0.33
N LEU A 203 -35.60 -36.91 -1.51
CA LEU A 203 -35.70 -38.01 -2.48
C LEU A 203 -35.07 -39.30 -1.95
N SER A 204 -33.92 -39.21 -1.28
CA SER A 204 -33.29 -40.36 -0.62
C SER A 204 -34.14 -40.89 0.54
N PHE A 205 -34.83 -40.00 1.27
CA PHE A 205 -35.76 -40.42 2.32
C PHE A 205 -36.95 -41.20 1.75
N THR A 206 -37.61 -40.69 0.69
CA THR A 206 -38.73 -41.43 0.07
C THR A 206 -38.26 -42.73 -0.57
N ALA A 207 -37.09 -42.75 -1.21
CA ALA A 207 -36.49 -43.99 -1.72
C ALA A 207 -36.21 -45.00 -0.61
N SER A 208 -35.74 -44.56 0.56
CA SER A 208 -35.51 -45.43 1.71
C SER A 208 -36.81 -46.00 2.29
N VAL A 209 -37.84 -45.15 2.50
CA VAL A 209 -39.14 -45.58 3.08
C VAL A 209 -39.83 -46.63 2.21
N PHE A 210 -39.80 -46.46 0.88
CA PHE A 210 -40.44 -47.38 -0.05
C PHE A 210 -39.52 -48.51 -0.53
N GLY A 211 -38.21 -48.39 -0.30
CA GLY A 211 -37.21 -49.44 -0.56
C GLY A 211 -37.06 -50.43 0.60
N MET A 212 -37.54 -50.08 1.79
CA MET A 212 -37.74 -51.04 2.87
C MET A 212 -38.89 -51.99 2.47
N ASN A 213 -38.67 -53.30 2.58
CA ASN A 213 -39.74 -54.30 2.44
C ASN A 213 -40.73 -54.15 3.59
N VAL A 214 -41.66 -53.19 3.47
CA VAL A 214 -42.73 -53.00 4.43
C VAL A 214 -43.70 -54.17 4.23
N ILE A 215 -43.77 -55.06 5.21
CA ILE A 215 -44.53 -56.31 5.16
C ILE A 215 -46.05 -56.02 4.96
N GLU A 216 -46.53 -54.83 5.34
CA GLU A 216 -47.89 -54.37 5.03
C GLU A 216 -48.15 -54.09 3.53
N LEU A 217 -47.13 -53.94 2.68
CA LEU A 217 -47.27 -53.76 1.22
C LEU A 217 -47.39 -55.08 0.45
N ALA A 218 -47.09 -56.22 1.09
CA ALA A 218 -46.92 -57.51 0.45
C ALA A 218 -47.96 -58.57 0.87
N ASN A 219 -48.86 -58.27 1.81
CA ASN A 219 -49.92 -59.20 2.20
C ASN A 219 -51.06 -59.20 1.17
N ASP A 220 -51.49 -60.40 0.75
CA ASP A 220 -52.44 -60.64 -0.34
C ASP A 220 -53.88 -60.09 -0.10
N ASP A 221 -54.20 -59.68 1.13
CA ASP A 221 -55.52 -59.16 1.52
C ASP A 221 -55.54 -57.63 1.81
N GLY A 222 -54.43 -56.92 1.58
CA GLY A 222 -54.31 -55.47 1.78
C GLY A 222 -54.39 -54.65 0.48
N PRO A 223 -54.68 -53.33 0.53
CA PRO A 223 -54.71 -52.49 -0.67
C PRO A 223 -53.31 -52.44 -1.30
N LYS A 224 -53.16 -53.06 -2.48
CA LYS A 224 -51.93 -53.04 -3.28
C LYS A 224 -51.55 -51.61 -3.62
N LEU A 225 -50.66 -51.01 -2.82
CA LEU A 225 -50.15 -49.66 -3.05
C LEU A 225 -49.31 -49.68 -4.33
N SER A 226 -49.91 -49.18 -5.41
CA SER A 226 -49.25 -49.01 -6.70
C SER A 226 -48.03 -48.11 -6.57
N ILE A 227 -46.96 -48.40 -7.32
CA ILE A 227 -45.75 -47.58 -7.51
C ILE A 227 -46.08 -46.09 -7.78
N TRP A 228 -47.28 -45.80 -8.28
CA TRP A 228 -47.79 -44.45 -8.45
C TRP A 228 -47.79 -43.61 -7.15
N TYR A 229 -48.09 -44.18 -5.99
CA TYR A 229 -48.11 -43.44 -4.71
C TYR A 229 -46.70 -42.98 -4.30
N TRP A 230 -45.67 -43.78 -4.58
CA TRP A 230 -44.27 -43.38 -4.34
C TRP A 230 -43.89 -42.15 -5.16
N VAL A 231 -44.31 -42.10 -6.43
CA VAL A 231 -44.08 -40.95 -7.31
C VAL A 231 -44.75 -39.69 -6.76
N VAL A 232 -46.02 -39.80 -6.35
CA VAL A 232 -46.77 -38.66 -5.80
C VAL A 232 -46.18 -38.15 -4.50
N VAL A 233 -45.85 -39.05 -3.56
CA VAL A 233 -45.24 -38.66 -2.27
C VAL A 233 -43.89 -38.00 -2.51
N SER A 234 -43.07 -38.51 -3.42
CA SER A 234 -41.78 -37.90 -3.76
C SER A 234 -41.92 -36.51 -4.37
N ILE A 235 -42.89 -36.29 -5.27
CA ILE A 235 -43.18 -34.97 -5.85
C ILE A 235 -43.67 -33.99 -4.78
N VAL A 236 -44.59 -34.41 -3.90
CA VAL A 236 -45.14 -33.55 -2.84
C VAL A 236 -44.06 -33.15 -1.83
N VAL A 237 -43.23 -34.11 -1.40
CA VAL A 237 -42.13 -33.86 -0.47
C VAL A 237 -41.07 -32.95 -1.10
N PHE A 238 -40.75 -33.15 -2.38
CA PHE A 238 -39.83 -32.28 -3.12
C PHE A 238 -40.39 -30.85 -3.27
N ALA A 239 -41.67 -30.72 -3.65
CA ALA A 239 -42.34 -29.43 -3.78
C ALA A 239 -42.40 -28.67 -2.44
N ALA A 240 -42.66 -29.38 -1.33
CA ALA A 240 -42.63 -28.81 0.00
C ALA A 240 -41.22 -28.30 0.39
N GLY A 241 -40.17 -29.05 0.03
CA GLY A 241 -38.77 -28.62 0.22
C GLY A 241 -38.43 -27.34 -0.57
N LEU A 242 -38.86 -27.25 -1.83
CA LEU A 242 -38.70 -26.04 -2.64
C LEU A 242 -39.49 -24.85 -2.06
N LEU A 243 -40.74 -25.06 -1.63
CA LEU A 243 -41.56 -24.03 -1.00
C LEU A 243 -40.91 -23.48 0.27
N ALA A 244 -40.33 -24.35 1.10
CA ALA A 244 -39.59 -23.94 2.30
C ALA A 244 -38.35 -23.10 1.94
N TRP A 245 -37.61 -23.48 0.90
CA TRP A 245 -36.43 -22.74 0.44
C TRP A 245 -36.77 -21.36 -0.11
N TYR A 246 -37.86 -21.24 -0.88
CA TYR A 246 -38.28 -19.97 -1.49
C TYR A 246 -39.21 -19.13 -0.60
N TRP A 247 -39.51 -19.58 0.62
CA TRP A 247 -40.49 -18.98 1.52
C TRP A 247 -40.27 -17.47 1.75
N ASP A 248 -39.02 -17.05 1.93
CA ASP A 248 -38.71 -15.62 2.15
C ASP A 248 -38.91 -14.78 0.89
N LYS A 249 -38.55 -15.28 -0.29
CA LYS A 249 -38.84 -14.59 -1.57
C LYS A 249 -40.34 -14.52 -1.85
N ILE A 250 -41.08 -15.59 -1.54
CA ILE A 250 -42.53 -15.67 -1.69
C ILE A 250 -43.22 -14.67 -0.76
N LYS A 251 -42.80 -14.59 0.51
CA LYS A 251 -43.28 -13.58 1.47
C LYS A 251 -43.09 -12.16 0.94
N HIS A 252 -41.91 -11.85 0.37
CA HIS A 252 -41.65 -10.53 -0.20
C HIS A 252 -42.53 -10.23 -1.43
N LEU A 253 -42.76 -11.21 -2.30
CA LEU A 253 -43.67 -11.05 -3.44
C LEU A 253 -45.13 -10.86 -3.01
N ILE A 254 -45.61 -11.66 -2.06
CA ILE A 254 -46.96 -11.53 -1.49
C ILE A 254 -47.12 -10.17 -0.82
N LYS A 255 -46.13 -9.72 -0.04
CA LYS A 255 -46.15 -8.40 0.59
C LYS A 255 -46.18 -7.28 -0.45
N LYS A 256 -45.44 -7.42 -1.56
CA LYS A 256 -45.44 -6.45 -2.67
C LYS A 256 -46.80 -6.38 -3.39
N ILE A 257 -47.41 -7.54 -3.66
CA ILE A 257 -48.74 -7.65 -4.30
C ILE A 257 -49.83 -7.07 -3.38
N PHE A 258 -49.78 -7.39 -2.08
CA PHE A 258 -50.75 -6.90 -1.11
C PHE A 258 -50.61 -5.38 -0.86
N TYR A 259 -49.38 -4.83 -0.86
CA TYR A 259 -49.16 -3.38 -0.77
C TYR A 259 -49.60 -2.63 -2.03
N SER A 260 -49.44 -3.21 -3.22
CA SER A 260 -49.90 -2.59 -4.48
C SER A 260 -51.41 -2.51 -4.58
N ASP A 261 -52.14 -3.51 -4.09
CA ASP A 261 -53.62 -3.48 -4.08
C ASP A 261 -54.19 -2.44 -3.09
N THR A 262 -53.52 -2.19 -1.96
CA THR A 262 -53.93 -1.12 -1.01
C THR A 262 -53.64 0.29 -1.51
N ALA A 263 -52.66 0.48 -2.40
CA ALA A 263 -52.31 1.80 -2.95
C ALA A 263 -53.24 2.24 -4.10
N GLN A 264 -53.98 1.32 -4.70
CA GLN A 264 -54.87 1.59 -5.84
C GLN A 264 -56.33 1.87 -5.42
N LYS A 265 -56.63 1.82 -4.12
CA LYS A 265 -57.98 1.96 -3.54
C LYS A 265 -58.16 3.23 -2.67
N ASN A 266 -57.16 4.11 -2.63
CA ASN A 266 -57.21 5.47 -2.09
C ASN A 266 -56.93 6.48 -3.21
#